data_AF-A0A846T2Q9-F1
#
_entry.id   AF-A0A846T2Q9-F1
#
_cell.length_a   1.000
_cell.length_b   1.000
_cell.length_c   1.000
_cell.angle_alpha   90.00
_cell.angle_beta   90.00
_cell.angle_gamma   90.00
#
_symmetry.space_group_name_H-M   'P 1'
#
loop_
_entity.id
_entity.type
_entity.pdbx_description
1 polymer ?
#
loop_
_entity_poly.entity_id
_entity_poly.type
_entity_poly.pdbx_seq_one_letter_code
_entity_poly.pdbx_strand_id
1 'polypeptide(L)' 'MIIAVNTLSRRFIQLGKGLDMEIITEGIETEEQFTRLAQMGCDYAQGYLIARPAPVDSFFEPN' A
#
# COMPACT_ATOMS: atom_id res chain seq x y z
N MET A 1 -0.86 -8.34 5.84
CA MET A 1 -0.42 -9.08 4.63
C MET A 1 0.05 -8.07 3.60
N ILE A 2 1.29 -8.20 3.14
CA ILE A 2 1.88 -7.36 2.09
C ILE A 2 1.53 -7.97 0.73
N ILE A 3 1.06 -7.14 -0.21
CA ILE A 3 0.75 -7.56 -1.59
C ILE A 3 1.28 -6.53 -2.59
N ALA A 4 1.61 -6.96 -3.81
CA ALA A 4 1.99 -6.05 -4.90
C ALA A 4 0.75 -5.52 -5.66
N VAL A 5 0.89 -4.33 -6.28
CA VAL A 5 -0.13 -3.78 -7.20
C VAL A 5 -0.22 -4.65 -8.45
N ASN A 6 -1.33 -5.39 -8.61
CA ASN A 6 -1.61 -6.17 -9.83
C ASN A 6 -3.10 -6.47 -9.98
N THR A 7 -3.45 -7.27 -11.00
CA THR A 7 -4.84 -7.62 -11.31
C THR A 7 -5.52 -8.51 -10.26
N LEU A 8 -4.76 -9.17 -9.40
CA LEU A 8 -5.24 -10.06 -8.34
C LEU A 8 -5.46 -9.35 -7.00
N SER A 9 -5.08 -8.08 -6.86
CA SER A 9 -5.12 -7.35 -5.58
C SER A 9 -6.49 -7.45 -4.89
N ARG A 10 -7.60 -7.38 -5.63
CA ARG A 10 -8.96 -7.56 -5.07
C ARG A 10 -9.13 -8.89 -4.33
N ARG A 11 -8.64 -9.99 -4.91
CA ARG A 11 -8.78 -11.35 -4.32
C ARG A 11 -7.97 -11.46 -3.03
N PHE A 12 -6.74 -10.94 -3.05
CA PHE A 12 -5.89 -10.97 -1.86
C PHE A 12 -6.41 -10.06 -0.76
N ILE A 13 -6.90 -8.86 -1.09
CA ILE A 13 -7.54 -7.98 -0.09
C ILE A 13 -8.70 -8.71 0.57
N GLN A 14 -9.62 -9.29 -0.22
CA GLN A 14 -10.76 -10.05 0.33
C GLN A 14 -10.32 -11.24 1.19
N LEU A 15 -9.30 -11.99 0.77
CA LEU A 15 -8.74 -13.09 1.55
C LEU A 15 -8.19 -12.61 2.89
N GLY A 16 -7.35 -11.57 2.90
CA GLY A 16 -6.77 -11.07 4.13
C GLY A 16 -7.80 -10.48 5.08
N LYS A 17 -8.82 -9.80 4.57
CA LYS A 17 -9.97 -9.36 5.37
C LYS A 17 -10.74 -10.53 5.97
N GLY A 18 -10.95 -11.61 5.23
CA GLY A 18 -11.58 -12.83 5.74
C GLY A 18 -10.76 -13.54 6.83
N LEU A 19 -9.46 -13.25 6.92
CA LEU A 19 -8.54 -13.75 7.94
C LEU A 19 -8.28 -12.73 9.07
N ASP A 20 -9.02 -11.63 9.11
CA ASP A 20 -8.85 -10.54 10.07
C ASP A 20 -7.43 -9.95 10.08
N MET A 21 -6.82 -9.84 8.90
CA MET A 21 -5.50 -9.24 8.69
C MET A 21 -5.60 -7.85 8.08
N GLU A 22 -4.74 -6.95 8.53
CA GLU A 22 -4.48 -5.69 7.84
C GLU A 22 -3.74 -5.93 6.51
N ILE A 23 -4.01 -5.10 5.52
CA ILE A 23 -3.45 -5.22 4.16
C ILE A 23 -2.64 -3.99 3.81
N ILE A 24 -1.40 -4.21 3.40
CA ILE A 24 -0.56 -3.17 2.79
C ILE A 24 -0.30 -3.54 1.32
N THR A 25 -0.57 -2.62 0.41
CA THR A 25 -0.17 -2.77 -0.99
C THR A 25 1.11 -2.01 -1.28
N GLU A 26 2.11 -2.69 -1.86
CA GLU A 26 3.39 -2.11 -2.28
C GLU A 26 3.47 -1.89 -3.79
N GLY A 27 4.21 -0.86 -4.20
CA GLY A 27 4.46 -0.54 -5.61
C GLY A 27 3.43 0.42 -6.23
N ILE A 28 2.80 1.29 -5.43
CA ILE A 28 1.89 2.33 -5.93
C ILE A 28 2.67 3.43 -6.64
N GLU A 29 2.38 3.64 -7.92
CA GLU A 29 3.04 4.65 -8.75
C GLU A 29 2.06 5.71 -9.29
N THR A 30 0.75 5.42 -9.31
CA THR A 30 -0.27 6.35 -9.85
C THR A 30 -1.46 6.55 -8.92
N GLU A 31 -2.06 7.73 -8.98
CA GLU A 31 -3.29 8.08 -8.24
C GLU A 31 -4.45 7.13 -8.52
N GLU A 32 -4.54 6.60 -9.76
CA GLU A 32 -5.54 5.62 -10.14
C GLU A 32 -5.37 4.32 -9.36
N GLN A 33 -4.13 3.81 -9.24
CA GLN A 33 -3.83 2.60 -8.46
C GLN A 33 -4.20 2.83 -6.98
N PHE A 34 -3.78 3.96 -6.41
CA PHE A 34 -4.06 4.32 -5.02
C PHE A 34 -5.56 4.37 -4.74
N THR A 35 -6.30 5.14 -5.54
CA THR A 35 -7.76 5.31 -5.40
C THR A 35 -8.48 3.98 -5.55
N ARG A 36 -8.10 3.17 -6.53
CA ARG A 36 -8.72 1.87 -6.80
C ARG A 36 -8.49 0.89 -5.65
N LEU A 37 -7.30 0.87 -5.05
CA LEU A 37 -6.97 -0.04 -3.94
C LEU A 37 -7.62 0.41 -2.62
N ALA A 38 -7.70 1.71 -2.37
CA ALA A 38 -8.47 2.26 -1.25
C ALA A 38 -9.95 1.85 -1.33
N GLN A 39 -10.56 1.97 -2.52
CA GLN A 39 -11.95 1.52 -2.75
C GLN A 39 -12.15 0.01 -2.59
N MET A 40 -11.09 -0.79 -2.73
CA MET A 40 -11.15 -2.24 -2.48
C MET A 40 -11.05 -2.60 -0.99
N GLY A 41 -10.78 -1.62 -0.11
CA GLY A 41 -10.62 -1.84 1.33
C GLY A 41 -9.19 -2.19 1.74
N CYS A 42 -8.19 -1.74 1.00
CA CYS A 42 -6.79 -1.81 1.44
C CYS A 42 -6.54 -0.81 2.58
N ASP A 43 -5.79 -1.22 3.61
CA ASP A 43 -5.59 -0.41 4.82
C ASP A 43 -4.42 0.55 4.69
N TYR A 44 -3.32 0.07 4.09
CA TYR A 44 -2.08 0.80 3.95
C TYR A 44 -1.54 0.71 2.52
N ALA A 45 -0.76 1.71 2.12
CA ALA A 45 -0.16 1.79 0.81
C ALA A 45 1.29 2.23 0.90
N GLN A 46 2.14 1.67 0.06
CA GLN A 46 3.52 2.07 -0.15
C GLN A 46 3.82 2.17 -1.64
N GLY A 47 4.53 3.21 -2.04
CA GLY A 47 5.04 3.33 -3.39
C GLY A 47 5.54 4.74 -3.72
N TYR A 48 6.12 4.90 -4.90
CA TYR A 48 6.74 6.15 -5.34
C TYR A 48 5.77 7.30 -5.50
N LEU A 49 4.47 7.03 -5.65
CA LEU A 49 3.43 8.05 -5.56
C LEU A 49 3.45 8.76 -4.19
N ILE A 50 3.68 7.99 -3.12
CA ILE A 50 3.60 8.47 -1.73
C ILE A 50 4.93 9.09 -1.31
N ALA A 51 6.01 8.32 -1.43
CA ALA A 51 7.36 8.76 -1.12
C ALA A 51 8.38 7.86 -1.80
N ARG A 52 9.53 8.42 -2.15
CA ARG A 52 10.70 7.61 -2.56
C ARG A 52 11.45 7.12 -1.31
N PRO A 53 12.15 5.97 -1.41
CA PRO A 53 13.11 5.57 -0.38
C PRO A 53 14.10 6.71 -0.14
N ALA A 54 14.35 7.01 1.13
CA ALA A 54 15.21 8.11 1.54
C ALA A 54 16.25 7.61 2.55
N PRO A 55 17.39 8.30 2.70
CA PRO A 55 18.34 7.99 3.78
C PRO A 55 17.69 8.12 5.15
N VAL A 56 18.17 7.34 6.13
CA VAL A 56 17.61 7.36 7.49
C VAL A 56 17.59 8.78 8.09
N ASP A 57 18.65 9.55 7.86
CA ASP A 57 18.81 10.92 8.37
C ASP A 57 17.75 11.89 7.84
N SER A 58 17.11 11.58 6.71
CA SER A 58 16.05 12.41 6.13
C SER A 58 14.65 12.11 6.69
N PHE A 59 14.49 11.02 7.44
CA PHE A 59 13.23 10.67 8.10
C PHE A 59 13.11 11.26 9.50
N PHE A 60 14.21 11.71 10.09
CA PHE A 60 14.21 12.36 11.39
C PHE A 60 14.22 13.88 11.20
N GLU A 61 13.08 14.53 11.42
CA GLU A 61 13.12 15.96 11.72
C GLU A 61 13.65 16.12 13.16
N PRO A 62 14.74 16.87 13.40
CA PRO A 62 15.17 17.17 14.75
C PRO A 62 14.09 18.04 15.41
N ASN A 63 13.45 17.48 16.44
CA ASN A 63 12.49 18.17 17.30
C ASN A 63 13.05 19.48 17.88
#